data_AF-A0A965Q306-F1
#
_entry.id   AF-A0A965Q306-F1
#
_cell.length_a   1.000
_cell.length_b   1.000
_cell.length_c   1.000
_cell.angle_alpha   90.00
_cell.angle_beta   90.00
_cell.angle_gamma   90.00
#
_symmetry.space_group_name_H-M   'P 1'
#
loop_
_entity.id
_entity.type
_entity.pdbx_description
1 polymer ?
#
loop_
_entity_poly.entity_id
_entity_poly.type
_entity_poly.pdbx_seq_one_letter_code
_entity_poly.pdbx_strand_id
1 'polypeptide(L)'
;MVSTSTLIISLFLLVLGIWTLLWLLFALLSPLFGQGTASRATASTQAKSGSTSSSLRGFHERLLFRRRVRVFQDLDAAIRDNRLVVAKRLLPKALYLEWIQWSPELIAKSASHHLDLLNKLIVIAELEGSSVRSLPKLESLFAQRASLLNQAFEARIARSRFRTKQRTKGKTPPHWSTKEFDQRLATLQQEFADVRGEILTLFAAAIAELDNAKSSTDDLGQYH
;
A
#
# COMPACT_ATOMS: atom_id res chain seq x y z
N MET A 1 -34.03 48.34 18.52
CA MET A 1 -32.77 48.03 17.81
C MET A 1 -32.16 46.81 18.47
N VAL A 2 -32.15 45.65 17.81
CA VAL A 2 -31.55 44.42 18.37
C VAL A 2 -30.03 44.55 18.22
N SER A 3 -29.29 44.49 19.33
CA SER A 3 -27.83 44.62 19.33
C SER A 3 -27.21 43.48 18.54
N THR A 4 -26.30 43.78 17.62
CA THR A 4 -25.59 42.80 16.77
C THR A 4 -24.94 41.68 17.58
N SER A 5 -24.53 41.98 18.83
CA SER A 5 -24.00 41.00 19.78
C SER A 5 -24.98 39.88 20.15
N THR A 6 -26.29 40.18 20.22
CA THR A 6 -27.31 39.18 20.55
C THR A 6 -27.56 38.19 19.41
N LEU A 7 -27.41 38.64 18.16
CA LEU A 7 -27.52 37.76 16.97
C LEU A 7 -26.35 36.79 16.87
N ILE A 8 -25.13 37.25 17.18
CA ILE A 8 -23.92 36.42 17.14
C ILE A 8 -23.98 35.33 18.22
N ILE A 9 -24.40 35.68 19.44
CA ILE A 9 -24.53 34.71 20.54
C ILE A 9 -25.60 33.66 20.21
N SER A 10 -26.74 34.08 19.64
CA SER A 10 -27.81 33.17 19.22
C SER A 10 -27.34 32.17 18.15
N LEU A 11 -26.61 32.65 17.13
CA LEU A 11 -26.04 31.79 16.08
C LEU A 11 -25.05 30.77 16.65
N PHE A 12 -24.20 31.20 17.58
CA PHE A 12 -23.20 30.32 18.20
C PHE A 12 -23.84 29.20 19.01
N LEU A 13 -24.88 29.51 19.79
CA LEU A 13 -25.63 28.51 20.56
C LEU A 13 -26.35 27.50 19.65
N LEU A 14 -26.85 27.96 18.49
CA LEU A 14 -27.52 27.10 17.51
C LEU A 14 -26.53 26.11 16.88
N VAL A 15 -25.33 26.58 16.50
CA VAL A 15 -24.27 25.71 15.96
C VAL A 15 -23.79 24.71 17.00
N LEU A 16 -23.62 25.14 18.25
CA LEU A 16 -23.21 24.26 19.35
C LEU A 16 -24.28 23.17 19.61
N GLY A 17 -25.56 23.54 19.56
CA GLY A 17 -26.68 22.61 19.71
C GLY A 17 -26.75 21.56 18.60
N ILE A 18 -26.52 21.95 17.34
CA ILE A 18 -26.48 21.01 16.21
C ILE A 18 -25.30 20.03 16.35
N TRP A 19 -24.14 20.53 16.77
CA TRP A 19 -22.94 19.72 16.90
C TRP A 19 -23.06 18.66 18.01
N THR A 20 -23.64 19.01 19.16
CA THR A 20 -23.90 18.05 20.24
C THR A 20 -24.92 16.99 19.85
N LEU A 21 -25.96 17.37 19.09
CA LEU A 21 -26.97 16.44 18.58
C LEU A 21 -26.38 15.41 17.61
N LEU A 22 -25.52 15.85 16.68
CA LEU A 22 -24.80 14.96 15.76
C LEU A 22 -23.87 13.99 16.50
N TRP A 23 -23.17 14.46 17.53
CA TRP A 23 -22.30 13.60 18.33
C TRP A 23 -23.08 12.53 19.10
N LEU A 24 -24.22 12.90 19.69
CA LEU A 24 -25.12 11.98 20.40
C LEU A 24 -25.71 10.92 19.45
N LEU A 25 -26.08 11.32 18.23
CA LEU A 25 -26.62 10.45 17.20
C LEU A 25 -25.56 9.45 16.69
N PHE A 26 -24.31 9.89 16.56
CA PHE A 26 -23.19 9.00 16.24
C PHE A 26 -22.89 8.00 17.36
N ALA A 27 -22.93 8.43 18.62
CA ALA A 27 -22.74 7.56 19.78
C ALA A 27 -23.82 6.47 19.86
N LEU A 28 -25.08 6.83 19.61
CA LEU A 28 -26.22 5.89 19.59
C LEU A 28 -26.15 4.87 18.44
N LEU A 29 -25.58 5.24 17.29
CA LEU A 29 -25.44 4.35 16.13
C LEU A 29 -24.20 3.45 16.19
N SER A 30 -23.22 3.76 17.06
CA SER A 30 -21.98 2.98 17.20
C SER A 30 -22.16 1.47 17.51
N PRO A 31 -23.18 0.99 18.24
CA PRO A 31 -23.35 -0.44 18.52
C PRO A 31 -23.87 -1.23 17.30
N LEU A 32 -24.53 -0.58 16.33
CA LEU A 32 -25.11 -1.23 15.15
C LEU A 32 -24.04 -1.67 14.13
N PHE A 33 -22.85 -1.08 14.17
CA PHE A 33 -21.72 -1.44 13.31
C PHE A 33 -20.75 -2.45 13.96
N GLY A 34 -21.04 -2.92 15.17
CA GLY A 34 -20.08 -3.67 16.01
C GLY A 34 -20.33 -5.17 16.18
N GLN A 35 -21.36 -5.78 15.59
CA GLN A 35 -21.67 -7.20 15.82
C GLN A 35 -21.51 -8.06 14.56
N GLY A 36 -20.26 -8.37 14.25
CA GLY A 36 -19.86 -9.41 13.30
C GLY A 36 -19.06 -10.51 14.00
N THR A 37 -19.75 -11.58 14.37
CA THR A 37 -19.27 -12.97 14.59
C THR A 37 -18.27 -13.22 15.72
N ALA A 38 -18.82 -13.53 16.91
CA ALA A 38 -18.22 -14.51 17.81
C ALA A 38 -18.76 -15.91 17.44
N SER A 39 -17.87 -16.82 17.03
CA SER A 39 -18.13 -18.26 17.04
C SER A 39 -16.95 -18.98 17.70
N ARG A 40 -17.32 -19.66 18.77
CA ARG A 40 -16.62 -20.55 19.72
C ARG A 40 -16.40 -21.90 19.02
N ALA A 41 -15.42 -22.77 19.26
CA ALA A 41 -14.14 -22.82 19.98
C ALA A 41 -13.53 -24.20 19.66
N THR A 42 -12.20 -24.34 19.55
CA THR A 42 -11.44 -25.46 20.16
C THR A 42 -9.93 -25.17 20.16
N ALA A 43 -9.38 -25.21 21.37
CA ALA A 43 -8.01 -25.39 21.81
C ALA A 43 -6.88 -25.59 20.76
N SER A 44 -5.97 -24.61 20.68
CA SER A 44 -4.54 -24.85 20.88
C SER A 44 -3.86 -23.61 21.46
N THR A 45 -3.66 -23.67 22.77
CA THR A 45 -2.53 -23.20 23.57
C THR A 45 -1.53 -22.22 22.93
N GLN A 46 -1.43 -21.05 23.57
CA GLN A 46 -0.25 -20.17 23.72
C GLN A 46 0.40 -19.55 22.47
N ALA A 47 0.06 -18.27 22.23
CA ALA A 47 1.05 -17.18 22.22
C ALA A 47 0.37 -15.80 22.22
N LYS A 48 -0.45 -15.49 23.24
CA LYS A 48 -0.72 -14.08 23.61
C LYS A 48 0.33 -13.65 24.62
N SER A 49 1.46 -13.14 24.14
CA SER A 49 2.50 -12.54 24.98
C SER A 49 3.33 -11.55 24.17
N GLY A 50 3.08 -10.25 24.41
CA GLY A 50 4.07 -9.19 24.23
C GLY A 50 4.20 -8.60 22.82
N SER A 51 3.39 -7.59 22.47
CA SER A 51 3.59 -6.83 21.23
C SER A 51 2.99 -5.42 21.27
N THR A 52 3.05 -4.71 22.40
CA THR A 52 2.77 -3.26 22.41
C THR A 52 4.01 -2.43 22.05
N SER A 53 5.24 -2.97 22.21
CA SER A 53 6.50 -2.28 21.86
C SER A 53 7.03 -2.55 20.44
N SER A 54 6.41 -3.46 19.67
CA SER A 54 6.72 -3.67 18.25
C SER A 54 6.03 -2.64 17.33
N SER A 55 5.10 -1.85 17.85
CA SER A 55 4.21 -0.96 17.08
C SER A 55 4.92 0.19 16.36
N LEU A 56 6.13 0.55 16.79
CA LEU A 56 6.92 1.61 16.18
C LEU A 56 7.81 1.13 15.02
N ARG A 57 8.14 -0.18 14.97
CA ARG A 57 8.96 -0.72 13.87
C ARG A 57 8.10 -0.81 12.60
N GLY A 58 8.59 -0.24 11.51
CA GLY A 58 7.83 -0.14 10.27
C GLY A 58 6.76 0.97 10.26
N PHE A 59 6.75 1.88 11.24
CA PHE A 59 5.85 3.05 11.18
C PHE A 59 6.07 3.87 9.91
N HIS A 60 7.34 4.09 9.54
CA HIS A 60 7.70 4.78 8.30
C HIS A 60 7.17 4.06 7.06
N GLU A 61 7.35 2.72 6.98
CA GLU A 61 6.85 1.90 5.88
C GLU A 61 5.32 2.01 5.75
N ARG A 62 4.61 1.90 6.88
CA ARG A 62 3.14 2.05 6.95
C ARG A 62 2.68 3.45 6.55
N LEU A 63 3.41 4.49 6.97
CA LEU A 63 3.10 5.87 6.64
C LEU A 63 3.26 6.12 5.13
N LEU A 64 4.37 5.69 4.54
CA LEU A 64 4.60 5.80 3.09
C LEU A 64 3.54 5.01 2.31
N PHE A 65 3.23 3.79 2.72
CA PHE A 65 2.18 2.99 2.08
C PHE A 65 0.82 3.71 2.14
N ARG A 66 0.42 4.23 3.31
CA ARG A 66 -0.81 5.02 3.46
C ARG A 66 -0.87 6.22 2.53
N ARG A 67 0.26 6.93 2.33
CA ARG A 67 0.32 8.05 1.37
C ARG A 67 0.07 7.57 -0.05
N ARG A 68 0.64 6.44 -0.46
CA ARG A 68 0.43 5.86 -1.80
C ARG A 68 -1.01 5.37 -2.00
N VAL A 69 -1.62 4.80 -0.97
CA VAL A 69 -3.05 4.42 -1.00
C VAL A 69 -3.96 5.64 -1.21
N ARG A 70 -3.66 6.79 -0.61
CA ARG A 70 -4.43 8.03 -0.88
C ARG A 70 -4.31 8.47 -2.33
N VAL A 71 -3.08 8.48 -2.88
CA VAL A 71 -2.86 8.80 -4.30
C VAL A 71 -3.60 7.83 -5.21
N PHE A 72 -3.70 6.55 -4.82
CA PHE A 72 -4.48 5.55 -5.54
C PHE A 72 -5.99 5.81 -5.49
N GLN A 73 -6.52 6.29 -4.37
CA GLN A 73 -7.92 6.73 -4.27
C GLN A 73 -8.19 7.96 -5.16
N ASP A 74 -7.23 8.89 -5.24
CA ASP A 74 -7.32 10.04 -6.15
C ASP A 74 -7.28 9.59 -7.63
N LEU A 75 -6.48 8.56 -7.93
CA LEU A 75 -6.46 7.91 -9.25
C LEU A 75 -7.82 7.31 -9.59
N ASP A 76 -8.44 6.57 -8.66
CA ASP A 76 -9.78 6.01 -8.84
C ASP A 76 -10.84 7.08 -9.09
N ALA A 77 -10.77 8.21 -8.36
CA ALA A 77 -11.64 9.34 -8.60
C ALA A 77 -11.41 9.94 -10.00
N ALA A 78 -10.15 10.11 -10.43
CA ALA A 78 -9.83 10.62 -11.75
C ALA A 78 -10.34 9.72 -12.89
N ILE A 79 -10.20 8.39 -12.76
CA ILE A 79 -10.72 7.42 -13.74
C ILE A 79 -12.24 7.48 -13.81
N ARG A 80 -12.92 7.47 -12.67
CA ARG A 80 -14.39 7.54 -12.58
C ARG A 80 -14.97 8.82 -13.19
N ASP A 81 -14.28 9.94 -13.02
CA ASP A 81 -14.67 11.24 -13.60
C ASP A 81 -14.20 11.40 -15.06
N ASN A 82 -13.69 10.33 -15.68
CA ASN A 82 -13.12 10.32 -17.04
C ASN A 82 -11.99 11.35 -17.27
N ARG A 83 -11.25 11.71 -16.21
CA ARG A 83 -10.10 12.63 -16.25
C ARG A 83 -8.80 11.87 -16.54
N LEU A 84 -8.72 11.22 -17.71
CA LEU A 84 -7.64 10.28 -18.06
C LEU A 84 -6.23 10.90 -18.01
N VAL A 85 -6.07 12.15 -18.44
CA VAL A 85 -4.78 12.88 -18.35
C VAL A 85 -4.30 12.99 -16.90
N VAL A 86 -5.22 13.25 -15.97
CA VAL A 86 -4.90 13.33 -14.53
C VAL A 86 -4.59 11.93 -13.99
N ALA A 87 -5.37 10.92 -14.39
CA ALA A 87 -5.16 9.53 -14.00
C ALA A 87 -3.76 9.04 -14.41
N LYS A 88 -3.35 9.26 -15.66
CA LYS A 88 -1.99 8.91 -16.16
C LYS A 88 -0.87 9.58 -15.37
N ARG A 89 -1.06 10.85 -14.98
CA ARG A 89 -0.11 11.58 -14.13
C ARG A 89 -0.04 11.03 -12.68
N LEU A 90 -1.11 10.42 -12.19
CA LEU A 90 -1.21 9.85 -10.84
C LEU A 90 -0.69 8.41 -10.76
N LEU A 91 -0.81 7.61 -11.83
CA LEU A 91 -0.32 6.22 -11.91
C LEU A 91 1.10 6.03 -11.35
N PRO A 92 2.15 6.72 -11.85
CA PRO A 92 3.51 6.51 -11.35
C PRO A 92 3.67 6.99 -9.90
N LYS A 93 2.81 7.91 -9.43
CA LYS A 93 2.80 8.38 -8.05
C LYS A 93 2.10 7.42 -7.09
N ALA A 94 1.21 6.57 -7.57
CA ALA A 94 0.55 5.52 -6.78
C ALA A 94 1.45 4.29 -6.60
N LEU A 95 2.50 4.15 -7.40
CA LEU A 95 3.44 3.03 -7.33
C LEU A 95 4.22 3.04 -6.00
N TYR A 96 4.21 1.90 -5.30
CA TYR A 96 4.89 1.71 -4.02
C TYR A 96 5.92 0.60 -4.11
N LEU A 97 7.22 0.94 -4.17
CA LEU A 97 8.31 -0.04 -4.35
C LEU A 97 9.31 -0.05 -3.20
N GLU A 98 8.91 0.43 -2.02
CA GLU A 98 9.82 0.50 -0.87
C GLU A 98 10.20 -0.88 -0.35
N TRP A 99 11.37 -0.96 0.27
CA TRP A 99 11.86 -2.18 0.91
C TRP A 99 11.18 -2.37 2.28
N ILE A 100 10.29 -3.36 2.38
CA ILE A 100 9.55 -3.67 3.60
C ILE A 100 10.31 -4.70 4.42
N GLN A 101 10.70 -4.37 5.64
CA GLN A 101 11.58 -5.21 6.44
C GLN A 101 10.88 -5.92 7.61
N TRP A 102 9.79 -5.34 8.12
CA TRP A 102 9.32 -5.64 9.48
C TRP A 102 7.89 -6.17 9.57
N SER A 103 7.12 -6.14 8.48
CA SER A 103 5.67 -6.40 8.53
C SER A 103 5.22 -7.31 7.38
N PRO A 104 4.96 -8.61 7.61
CA PRO A 104 4.53 -9.53 6.57
C PRO A 104 3.15 -9.15 6.02
N GLU A 105 2.26 -8.63 6.88
CA GLU A 105 0.98 -8.05 6.47
C GLU A 105 1.13 -6.91 5.47
N LEU A 106 2.21 -6.12 5.60
CA LEU A 106 2.43 -4.98 4.70
C LEU A 106 3.00 -5.45 3.35
N ILE A 107 3.76 -6.55 3.33
CA ILE A 107 4.19 -7.21 2.10
C ILE A 107 2.97 -7.70 1.32
N ALA A 108 2.04 -8.41 1.97
CA ALA A 108 0.82 -8.89 1.35
C ALA A 108 -0.08 -7.73 0.83
N LYS A 109 -0.25 -6.67 1.63
CA LYS A 109 -0.97 -5.46 1.21
C LYS A 109 -0.30 -4.76 0.04
N SER A 110 1.04 -4.67 0.02
CA SER A 110 1.78 -4.11 -1.10
C SER A 110 1.59 -4.92 -2.37
N ALA A 111 1.56 -6.25 -2.29
CA ALA A 111 1.33 -7.12 -3.45
C ALA A 111 -0.08 -6.93 -4.01
N SER A 112 -1.10 -6.87 -3.14
CA SER A 112 -2.49 -6.61 -3.55
C SER A 112 -2.61 -5.23 -4.22
N HIS A 113 -2.00 -4.20 -3.63
CA HIS A 113 -1.95 -2.85 -4.20
C HIS A 113 -1.33 -2.80 -5.60
N HIS A 114 -0.35 -3.67 -5.89
CA HIS A 114 0.27 -3.75 -7.22
C HIS A 114 -0.65 -4.38 -8.26
N LEU A 115 -1.39 -5.43 -7.88
CA LEU A 115 -2.42 -6.01 -8.75
C LEU A 115 -3.54 -5.00 -9.04
N ASP A 116 -3.98 -4.27 -8.02
CA ASP A 116 -4.98 -3.21 -8.18
C ASP A 116 -4.46 -2.11 -9.13
N LEU A 117 -3.19 -1.72 -9.00
CA LEU A 117 -2.55 -0.74 -9.89
C LEU A 117 -2.45 -1.22 -11.34
N LEU A 118 -2.10 -2.49 -11.57
CA LEU A 118 -2.12 -3.09 -12.90
C LEU A 118 -3.53 -3.11 -13.48
N ASN A 119 -4.54 -3.42 -12.67
CA ASN A 119 -5.93 -3.37 -13.10
C ASN A 119 -6.34 -1.95 -13.52
N LYS A 120 -5.92 -0.91 -12.79
CA LYS A 120 -6.18 0.49 -13.22
C LYS A 120 -5.47 0.85 -14.53
N LEU A 121 -4.29 0.30 -14.77
CA LEU A 121 -3.59 0.48 -16.04
C LEU A 121 -4.40 -0.13 -17.20
N ILE A 122 -4.98 -1.33 -17.01
CA ILE A 122 -5.88 -1.98 -18.00
C ILE A 122 -7.10 -1.12 -18.27
N VAL A 123 -7.79 -0.67 -17.22
CA VAL A 123 -8.98 0.18 -17.37
C VAL A 123 -8.68 1.46 -18.14
N ILE A 124 -7.54 2.12 -17.86
CA ILE A 124 -7.13 3.31 -18.61
C ILE A 124 -6.83 2.95 -20.07
N ALA A 125 -6.16 1.83 -20.32
CA ALA A 125 -5.86 1.38 -21.67
C ALA A 125 -7.13 1.14 -22.49
N GLU A 126 -8.11 0.45 -21.92
CA GLU A 126 -9.42 0.18 -22.52
C GLU A 126 -10.18 1.46 -22.83
N LEU A 127 -10.20 2.42 -21.89
CA LEU A 127 -10.83 3.73 -22.09
C LEU A 127 -10.16 4.57 -23.19
N GLU A 128 -8.87 4.34 -23.45
CA GLU A 128 -8.13 4.98 -24.55
C GLU A 128 -8.11 4.12 -25.83
N GLY A 129 -8.77 2.95 -25.87
CA GLY A 129 -8.77 2.06 -27.04
C GLY A 129 -7.40 1.46 -27.34
N SER A 130 -6.55 1.31 -26.32
CA SER A 130 -5.16 0.87 -26.42
C SER A 130 -4.91 -0.43 -25.66
N SER A 131 -3.75 -1.05 -25.89
CA SER A 131 -3.32 -2.26 -25.19
C SER A 131 -1.92 -2.08 -24.62
N VAL A 132 -1.69 -2.53 -23.38
CA VAL A 132 -0.37 -2.49 -22.75
C VAL A 132 0.33 -3.84 -22.89
N ARG A 133 1.38 -3.91 -23.72
CA ARG A 133 2.11 -5.15 -24.02
C ARG A 133 3.03 -5.58 -22.89
N SER A 134 3.52 -4.63 -22.11
CA SER A 134 4.44 -4.84 -20.99
C SER A 134 3.77 -5.40 -19.72
N LEU A 135 2.45 -5.55 -19.70
CA LEU A 135 1.68 -5.94 -18.51
C LEU A 135 2.04 -7.32 -17.93
N PRO A 136 2.16 -8.41 -18.72
CA PRO A 136 2.50 -9.73 -18.17
C PRO A 136 3.88 -9.76 -17.51
N LYS A 137 4.84 -9.01 -18.09
CA LYS A 137 6.19 -8.90 -17.53
C LYS A 137 6.19 -8.10 -16.23
N LEU A 138 5.42 -7.02 -16.16
CA LEU A 138 5.24 -6.25 -14.91
C LEU A 138 4.64 -7.10 -13.80
N GLU A 139 3.60 -7.89 -14.10
CA GLU A 139 2.99 -8.80 -13.13
C GLU A 139 4.00 -9.80 -12.57
N SER A 140 4.78 -10.44 -13.44
CA SER A 140 5.86 -11.35 -13.03
C SER A 140 6.89 -10.67 -12.12
N LEU A 141 7.27 -9.42 -12.42
CA LEU A 141 8.24 -8.68 -11.60
C LEU A 141 7.65 -8.27 -10.23
N PHE A 142 6.37 -7.91 -10.16
CA PHE A 142 5.70 -7.65 -8.88
C PHE A 142 5.62 -8.91 -8.02
N ALA A 143 5.33 -10.07 -8.61
CA ALA A 143 5.34 -11.35 -7.92
C ALA A 143 6.75 -11.70 -7.41
N GLN A 144 7.78 -11.54 -8.25
CA GLN A 144 9.18 -11.73 -7.87
C GLN A 144 9.58 -10.80 -6.72
N ARG A 145 9.20 -9.52 -6.80
CA ARG A 145 9.44 -8.54 -5.72
C ARG A 145 8.82 -8.99 -4.40
N ALA A 146 7.57 -9.45 -4.40
CA ALA A 146 6.90 -9.93 -3.19
C ALA A 146 7.61 -11.16 -2.61
N SER A 147 8.07 -12.09 -3.47
CA SER A 147 8.88 -13.24 -3.06
C SER A 147 10.18 -12.82 -2.36
N LEU A 148 10.94 -11.88 -2.95
CA LEU A 148 12.19 -11.37 -2.36
C LEU A 148 11.97 -10.73 -0.99
N LEU A 149 10.91 -9.93 -0.84
CA LEU A 149 10.55 -9.33 0.45
C LEU A 149 10.22 -10.38 1.51
N ASN A 150 9.45 -11.42 1.15
CA ASN A 150 9.15 -12.53 2.06
C ASN A 150 10.42 -13.29 2.46
N GLN A 151 11.30 -13.62 1.50
CA GLN A 151 12.57 -14.28 1.79
C GLN A 151 13.46 -13.46 2.73
N ALA A 152 13.52 -12.14 2.52
CA ALA A 152 14.28 -11.24 3.39
C ALA A 152 13.70 -11.15 4.80
N PHE A 153 12.36 -11.12 4.91
CA PHE A 153 11.66 -11.16 6.19
C PHE A 153 11.96 -12.46 6.96
N GLU A 154 11.82 -13.61 6.29
CA GLU A 154 12.11 -14.92 6.88
C GLU A 154 13.58 -15.06 7.30
N ALA A 155 14.52 -14.63 6.45
CA ALA A 155 15.94 -14.62 6.77
C ALA A 155 16.25 -13.76 8.02
N ARG A 156 15.58 -12.60 8.16
CA ARG A 156 15.72 -11.72 9.32
C ARG A 156 15.14 -12.36 10.58
N ILE A 157 13.96 -13.00 10.50
CA ILE A 157 13.38 -13.75 11.62
C ILE A 157 14.31 -14.89 12.04
N ALA A 158 14.80 -15.68 11.08
CA ALA A 158 15.71 -16.79 11.35
C ALA A 158 16.97 -16.33 12.08
N ARG A 159 17.58 -15.23 11.62
CA ARG A 159 18.73 -14.60 12.28
C ARG A 159 18.38 -14.15 13.71
N SER A 160 17.23 -13.53 13.92
CA SER A 160 16.79 -13.09 15.26
C SER A 160 16.58 -14.27 16.20
N ARG A 161 15.88 -15.32 15.76
CA ARG A 161 15.66 -16.56 16.51
C ARG A 161 16.99 -17.25 16.86
N PHE A 162 17.92 -17.31 15.90
CA PHE A 162 19.26 -17.86 16.12
C PHE A 162 20.02 -17.11 17.22
N ARG A 163 20.06 -15.76 17.15
CA ARG A 163 20.72 -14.93 18.17
C ARG A 163 20.10 -15.12 19.55
N THR A 164 18.77 -15.16 19.65
CA THR A 164 18.07 -15.40 20.92
C THR A 164 18.35 -16.80 21.47
N LYS A 165 18.38 -17.83 20.62
CA LYS A 165 18.70 -19.22 21.01
C LYS A 165 20.13 -19.38 21.51
N GLN A 166 21.10 -18.65 20.94
CA GLN A 166 22.48 -18.67 21.43
C GLN A 166 22.62 -17.94 22.76
N ARG A 167 22.00 -16.75 22.87
CA ARG A 167 21.98 -15.96 24.11
C ARG A 167 21.36 -16.71 25.28
N THR A 168 20.23 -17.39 25.07
CA THR A 168 19.57 -18.21 26.11
C THR A 168 20.41 -19.40 26.55
N LYS A 169 21.28 -19.92 25.69
CA LYS A 169 22.25 -20.98 26.02
C LYS A 169 23.55 -20.45 26.65
N GLY A 170 23.65 -19.14 26.91
CA GLY A 170 24.86 -18.50 27.43
C GLY A 170 26.03 -18.51 26.44
N LYS A 171 25.80 -18.82 25.17
CA LYS A 171 26.84 -18.90 24.13
C LYS A 171 26.80 -17.67 23.24
N THR A 172 27.97 -17.15 22.91
CA THR A 172 28.11 -16.13 21.86
C THR A 172 27.88 -16.80 20.51
N PRO A 173 26.99 -16.27 19.65
CA PRO A 173 26.81 -16.82 18.31
C PRO A 173 28.14 -16.77 17.54
N PRO A 174 28.55 -17.87 16.88
CA PRO A 174 29.80 -17.90 16.14
C PRO A 174 29.78 -16.87 15.01
N HIS A 175 30.93 -16.23 14.77
CA HIS A 175 31.05 -15.11 13.84
C HIS A 175 30.68 -15.50 12.40
N TRP A 176 31.08 -16.71 11.96
CA TRP A 176 30.80 -17.24 10.62
C TRP A 176 29.30 -17.32 10.32
N SER A 177 28.49 -17.83 11.25
CA SER A 177 27.03 -17.98 11.04
C SER A 177 26.32 -16.63 10.92
N THR A 178 26.78 -15.63 11.68
CA THR A 178 26.19 -14.29 11.60
C THR A 178 26.49 -13.62 10.26
N LYS A 179 27.72 -13.82 9.75
CA LYS A 179 28.18 -13.32 8.46
C LYS A 179 27.38 -13.91 7.28
N GLU A 180 27.05 -15.20 7.31
CA GLU A 180 26.22 -15.84 6.28
C GLU A 180 24.82 -15.22 6.17
N PHE A 181 24.16 -14.96 7.31
CA PHE A 181 22.86 -14.27 7.30
C PHE A 181 22.96 -12.85 6.76
N ASP A 182 24.01 -12.12 7.14
CA ASP A 182 24.23 -10.75 6.66
C ASP A 182 24.52 -10.71 5.16
N GLN A 183 25.34 -11.64 4.64
CA GLN A 183 25.62 -11.77 3.22
C GLN A 183 24.36 -12.14 2.43
N ARG A 184 23.55 -13.09 2.92
CA ARG A 184 22.28 -13.46 2.28
C ARG A 184 21.30 -12.27 2.23
N LEU A 185 21.18 -11.51 3.32
CA LEU A 185 20.33 -10.32 3.35
C LEU A 185 20.82 -9.24 2.38
N ALA A 186 22.14 -9.07 2.24
CA ALA A 186 22.72 -8.13 1.28
C ALA A 186 22.45 -8.55 -0.17
N THR A 187 22.58 -9.84 -0.50
CA THR A 187 22.23 -10.37 -1.83
C THR A 187 20.76 -10.13 -2.15
N LEU A 188 19.84 -10.47 -1.24
CA LEU A 188 18.40 -10.23 -1.44
C LEU A 188 18.07 -8.74 -1.61
N GLN A 189 18.80 -7.86 -0.92
CA GLN A 189 18.62 -6.42 -1.07
C GLN A 189 19.10 -5.91 -2.43
N GLN A 190 20.19 -6.47 -2.97
CA GLN A 190 20.67 -6.15 -4.31
C GLN A 190 19.68 -6.63 -5.38
N GLU A 191 19.27 -7.90 -5.32
CA GLU A 191 18.27 -8.47 -6.25
C GLU A 191 16.97 -7.67 -6.23
N PHE A 192 16.53 -7.21 -5.05
CA PHE A 192 15.36 -6.33 -4.95
C PHE A 192 15.57 -4.98 -5.62
N ALA A 193 16.76 -4.39 -5.50
CA ALA A 193 17.08 -3.12 -6.15
C ALA A 193 17.05 -3.27 -7.68
N ASP A 194 17.58 -4.37 -8.21
CA ASP A 194 17.59 -4.68 -9.64
C ASP A 194 16.16 -4.85 -10.17
N VAL A 195 15.34 -5.68 -9.50
CA VAL A 195 13.92 -5.87 -9.84
C VAL A 195 13.15 -4.56 -9.75
N ARG A 196 13.42 -3.73 -8.73
CA ARG A 196 12.80 -2.39 -8.59
C ARG A 196 13.16 -1.49 -9.77
N GLY A 197 14.40 -1.51 -10.23
CA GLY A 197 14.85 -0.77 -11.41
C GLY A 197 14.11 -1.23 -12.67
N GLU A 198 14.00 -2.54 -12.88
CA GLU A 198 13.28 -3.11 -14.03
C GLU A 198 11.79 -2.73 -14.01
N ILE A 199 11.13 -2.80 -12.85
CA ILE A 199 9.73 -2.36 -12.69
C ILE A 199 9.59 -0.89 -13.07
N LEU A 200 10.47 0.00 -12.58
CA LEU A 200 10.37 1.44 -12.89
C LEU A 200 10.48 1.71 -14.39
N THR A 201 11.44 1.05 -15.06
CA THR A 201 11.65 1.18 -16.50
C THR A 201 10.44 0.68 -17.28
N LEU A 202 9.96 -0.54 -16.99
CA LEU A 202 8.82 -1.12 -17.71
C LEU A 202 7.52 -0.40 -17.41
N PHE A 203 7.31 0.09 -16.19
CA PHE A 203 6.11 0.84 -15.83
C PHE A 203 6.08 2.20 -16.53
N ALA A 204 7.22 2.86 -16.69
CA ALA A 204 7.33 4.08 -17.49
C ALA A 204 7.06 3.80 -18.98
N ALA A 205 7.60 2.71 -19.52
CA ALA A 205 7.31 2.28 -20.89
C ALA A 205 5.81 1.98 -21.10
N ALA A 206 5.18 1.30 -20.15
CA ALA A 206 3.74 1.02 -20.17
C ALA A 206 2.90 2.31 -20.22
N ILE A 207 3.29 3.35 -19.47
CA ILE A 207 2.62 4.65 -19.53
C ILE A 207 2.83 5.32 -20.90
N ALA A 208 4.04 5.25 -21.47
CA ALA A 208 4.32 5.79 -22.79
C ALA A 208 3.54 5.06 -23.91
N GLU A 209 3.31 3.76 -23.78
CA GLU A 209 2.44 2.98 -24.69
C GLU A 209 1.02 3.56 -24.75
N LEU A 210 0.48 4.01 -23.60
CA LEU A 210 -0.86 4.64 -23.52
C LEU A 210 -0.90 5.99 -24.25
N ASP A 211 0.18 6.78 -24.20
CA ASP A 211 0.23 8.09 -24.85
C ASP A 211 0.33 7.98 -26.39
N ASN A 212 1.03 6.97 -26.90
CA ASN A 212 1.24 6.78 -28.34
C ASN A 212 0.00 6.29 -29.10
N ALA A 213 -0.93 5.59 -28.42
CA ALA A 213 -2.14 5.07 -29.06
C ALA A 213 -3.05 6.17 -29.64
N LYS A 214 -2.95 7.39 -29.10
CA LYS A 214 -3.75 8.53 -29.54
C LYS A 214 -3.32 9.08 -30.91
N SER A 215 -2.05 8.91 -31.30
CA SER A 215 -1.54 9.45 -32.57
C SER A 215 -1.90 8.61 -33.78
N SER A 216 -2.18 7.31 -33.63
CA SER A 216 -2.48 6.44 -34.76
C SER A 216 -3.93 6.48 -35.23
N THR A 217 -4.86 6.93 -34.38
CA THR A 217 -6.29 7.05 -34.73
C THR A 217 -6.64 8.34 -35.49
N ASP A 218 -5.86 9.41 -35.35
CA ASP A 218 -6.12 10.68 -36.06
C ASP A 218 -5.72 10.61 -37.55
N ASP A 219 -4.80 9.73 -37.94
CA ASP A 219 -4.30 9.59 -39.31
C ASP A 219 -5.28 8.85 -40.25
N LEU A 220 -6.21 8.06 -39.70
CA LEU A 220 -7.22 7.35 -40.50
C LEU A 220 -8.42 8.25 -40.87
N GLY A 221 -8.51 9.45 -40.30
CA GLY A 221 -9.57 10.43 -40.59
C GLY A 221 -9.29 11.32 -41.81
N GLN A 222 -8.09 11.27 -42.42
CA GLN A 222 -7.73 12.12 -43.57
C GLN A 222 -8.01 11.48 -44.95
N TYR A 223 -8.60 10.28 -44.99
CA TYR A 223 -8.92 9.57 -46.25
C TYR A 223 -10.42 9.55 -46.60
N HIS A 224 -11.19 10.54 -46.13
CA HIS A 224 -12.59 10.72 -46.50
C HIS A 224 -12.91 12.14 -46.93
#